data_AF-A0A1V6B1W5-F1
#
_entry.id   AF-A0A1V6B1W5-F1
#
_cell.length_a   1.000
_cell.length_b   1.000
_cell.length_c   1.000
_cell.angle_alpha   90.00
_cell.angle_beta   90.00
_cell.angle_gamma   90.00
#
_symmetry.space_group_name_H-M   'P 1'
#
loop_
_entity.id
_entity.type
_entity.pdbx_description
1 polymer ?
#
loop_
_entity_poly.entity_id
_entity_poly.type
_entity_poly.pdbx_seq_one_letter_code
_entity_poly.pdbx_strand_id
1 'polypeptide(L)'
;MPRTQAFKITGLILLVALAAACQRTAGPSPTPVGPSTFALTFSLTANPNVILTGTARPTSTIEAAVTENGEPAFNRTVYFTIADGPGEFPNFSQRAAVTTDWNGVASIAYTGPTKFEIDSDTSATVMAQLETSSPQIIAKTVVITILFSE
;
A
#
# COMPACT_ATOMS: atom_id res chain seq x y z
N MET A 1 80.89 -35.97 -4.27
CA MET A 1 80.88 -34.49 -4.18
C MET A 1 79.53 -34.05 -3.62
N PRO A 2 79.47 -33.67 -2.34
CA PRO A 2 78.24 -33.41 -1.61
C PRO A 2 77.87 -31.92 -1.56
N ARG A 3 76.56 -31.66 -1.47
CA ARG A 3 75.93 -30.37 -1.21
C ARG A 3 76.40 -29.78 0.13
N THR A 4 76.86 -28.53 0.12
CA THR A 4 77.06 -27.72 1.32
C THR A 4 76.15 -26.50 1.28
N GLN A 5 75.13 -26.52 2.13
CA GLN A 5 74.33 -25.35 2.48
C GLN A 5 75.18 -24.38 3.31
N ALA A 6 75.21 -23.12 2.91
CA ALA A 6 75.75 -22.03 3.73
C ALA A 6 74.57 -21.13 4.17
N PHE A 7 74.18 -21.28 5.43
CA PHE A 7 73.27 -20.39 6.13
C PHE A 7 74.06 -19.12 6.50
N LYS A 8 73.60 -17.94 6.08
CA LYS A 8 74.07 -16.67 6.65
C LYS A 8 72.87 -15.80 7.02
N ILE A 9 72.73 -15.61 8.34
CA ILE A 9 71.85 -14.66 9.00
C ILE A 9 72.55 -13.31 9.01
N THR A 10 71.98 -12.33 8.31
CA THR A 10 72.20 -10.88 8.50
C THR A 10 71.12 -10.22 7.63
N GLY A 11 70.27 -9.28 8.02
CA GLY A 11 70.09 -8.49 9.22
C GLY A 11 68.94 -7.52 8.88
N LEU A 12 68.12 -7.23 9.89
CA LEU A 12 67.22 -6.08 10.04
C LEU A 12 67.24 -5.00 8.93
N ILE A 13 66.11 -4.77 8.25
CA ILE A 13 65.59 -3.44 7.85
C ILE A 13 64.06 -3.52 7.71
N LEU A 14 63.41 -2.74 8.57
CA LEU A 14 62.03 -2.29 8.54
C LEU A 14 61.81 -1.41 7.31
N LEU A 15 60.81 -1.67 6.46
CA LEU A 15 60.10 -0.62 5.72
C LEU A 15 58.78 -1.12 5.11
N VAL A 16 57.73 -0.46 5.57
CA VAL A 16 56.33 -0.53 5.20
C VAL A 16 56.16 -0.16 3.72
N ALA A 17 55.52 -1.03 2.92
CA ALA A 17 54.94 -0.66 1.63
C ALA A 17 53.43 -0.95 1.67
N LEU A 18 52.71 0.03 2.21
CA LEU A 18 51.26 0.12 2.19
C LEU A 18 50.76 0.22 0.74
N ALA A 19 49.81 -0.65 0.40
CA ALA A 19 48.67 -0.42 -0.47
C ALA A 19 48.78 0.75 -1.48
N ALA A 20 49.36 0.48 -2.65
CA ALA A 20 49.15 1.32 -3.82
C ALA A 20 48.89 0.43 -5.04
N ALA A 21 47.62 0.31 -5.42
CA ALA A 21 47.12 0.12 -6.80
C ALA A 21 45.80 -0.69 -6.84
N CYS A 22 44.76 -0.14 -6.22
CA CYS A 22 43.38 -0.29 -6.70
C CYS A 22 42.55 0.89 -6.15
N GLN A 23 43.01 2.12 -6.40
CA GLN A 23 42.09 3.26 -6.35
C GLN A 23 41.19 3.13 -7.57
N ARG A 24 40.06 2.44 -7.41
CA ARG A 24 38.94 2.57 -8.34
C ARG A 24 38.57 4.05 -8.33
N THR A 25 38.77 4.73 -9.45
CA THR A 25 38.21 6.06 -9.67
C THR A 25 36.71 5.95 -9.46
N ALA A 26 36.19 6.62 -8.44
CA ALA A 26 34.76 6.78 -8.30
C ALA A 26 34.28 7.53 -9.54
N GLY A 27 33.45 6.88 -10.37
CA GLY A 27 32.70 7.58 -11.40
C GLY A 27 31.84 8.66 -10.75
N PRO A 28 31.38 9.66 -11.52
CA PRO A 28 30.49 10.68 -10.99
C PRO A 28 29.31 10.00 -10.29
N SER A 29 29.08 10.35 -9.02
CA SER A 29 27.93 9.86 -8.26
C SER A 29 26.67 10.16 -9.06
N PRO A 30 25.77 9.19 -9.29
CA PRO A 30 24.50 9.49 -9.91
C PRO A 30 23.81 10.54 -9.05
N THR A 31 23.41 11.67 -9.64
CA THR A 31 22.61 12.65 -8.94
C THR A 31 21.27 12.00 -8.59
N PRO A 32 20.74 12.17 -7.36
CA PRO A 32 19.51 11.48 -6.92
C PRO A 32 18.22 11.96 -7.61
N VAL A 33 18.32 12.79 -8.65
CA VAL A 33 17.19 13.54 -9.20
C VAL A 33 16.74 12.88 -10.50
N GLY A 34 15.92 11.85 -10.35
CA GLY A 34 15.01 11.43 -11.42
C GLY A 34 13.76 12.33 -11.42
N PRO A 35 13.07 12.53 -12.55
CA PRO A 35 11.82 13.28 -12.60
C PRO A 35 10.69 12.45 -11.99
N SER A 36 10.60 12.40 -10.66
CA SER A 36 9.40 11.88 -9.99
C SER A 36 8.33 12.98 -9.95
N THR A 37 7.72 13.27 -11.10
CA THR A 37 6.71 14.33 -11.25
C THR A 37 5.27 13.82 -11.29
N PHE A 38 5.02 12.54 -10.97
CA PHE A 38 3.66 12.02 -10.80
C PHE A 38 3.42 11.61 -9.35
N ALA A 39 2.71 12.47 -8.61
CA ALA A 39 2.31 12.21 -7.23
C ALA A 39 0.81 11.88 -7.20
N LEU A 40 0.48 10.59 -7.20
CA LEU A 40 -0.88 10.09 -7.04
C LEU A 40 -1.13 9.72 -5.58
N THR A 41 -2.16 10.29 -4.98
CA THR A 41 -2.62 9.91 -3.63
C THR A 41 -3.96 9.19 -3.73
N PHE A 42 -4.09 8.11 -2.96
CA PHE A 42 -5.31 7.33 -2.88
C PHE A 42 -5.60 6.98 -1.42
N SER A 43 -6.76 7.41 -0.92
CA SER A 43 -7.24 7.13 0.42
C SER A 43 -8.63 6.51 0.40
N LEU A 44 -8.97 5.80 1.47
CA LEU A 44 -10.23 5.11 1.64
C LEU A 44 -10.70 5.29 3.08
N THR A 45 -11.95 5.70 3.26
CA THR A 45 -12.59 5.90 4.57
C THR A 45 -13.97 5.26 4.60
N ALA A 46 -14.46 4.99 5.81
CA ALA A 46 -15.82 4.52 6.08
C ALA A 46 -16.46 5.44 7.12
N ASN A 47 -17.70 5.87 6.88
CA ASN A 47 -18.43 6.76 7.77
C ASN A 47 -19.92 6.36 7.87
N PRO A 48 -20.39 5.87 9.04
CA PRO A 48 -19.57 5.53 10.22
C PRO A 48 -18.70 4.29 9.98
N ASN A 49 -17.55 4.21 10.64
CA ASN A 49 -16.68 3.01 10.59
C ASN A 49 -17.09 1.93 11.60
N VAL A 50 -18.08 2.22 12.45
CA VAL A 50 -18.71 1.27 13.38
C VAL A 50 -20.21 1.38 13.19
N ILE A 51 -20.87 0.24 12.99
CA ILE A 51 -22.33 0.15 12.86
C ILE A 51 -22.88 -0.81 13.92
N LEU A 52 -24.06 -0.47 14.46
CA LEU A 52 -24.81 -1.35 15.35
C LEU A 52 -25.93 -2.02 14.56
N THR A 53 -26.04 -3.34 14.70
CA THR A 53 -27.13 -4.09 14.07
C THR A 53 -28.48 -3.79 14.70
N GLY A 54 -29.54 -3.95 13.91
CA GLY A 54 -30.92 -3.79 14.37
C GLY A 54 -31.87 -4.61 13.49
N THR A 55 -33.17 -4.34 13.61
CA THR A 55 -34.18 -4.95 12.71
C THR A 55 -34.07 -4.39 11.28
N ALA A 56 -33.68 -3.12 11.14
CA ALA A 56 -33.32 -2.52 9.87
C ALA A 56 -31.82 -2.73 9.58
N ARG A 57 -31.46 -2.81 8.29
CA ARG A 57 -30.05 -2.91 7.89
C ARG A 57 -29.34 -1.58 8.14
N PRO A 58 -28.26 -1.56 8.95
CA PRO A 58 -27.45 -0.36 9.13
C PRO A 58 -26.61 -0.08 7.89
N THR A 59 -26.18 1.17 7.71
CA THR A 59 -25.40 1.61 6.55
C THR A 59 -24.13 2.35 6.94
N SER A 60 -23.11 2.25 6.07
CA SER A 60 -21.89 3.05 6.12
C SER A 60 -21.58 3.61 4.74
N THR A 61 -21.17 4.86 4.65
CA THR A 61 -20.68 5.43 3.39
C THR A 61 -19.19 5.17 3.27
N ILE A 62 -18.79 4.53 2.17
CA ILE A 62 -17.38 4.28 1.85
C ILE A 62 -16.94 5.30 0.81
N GLU A 63 -15.90 6.06 1.13
CA GLU A 63 -15.38 7.12 0.26
C GLU A 63 -13.93 6.85 -0.11
N ALA A 64 -13.67 6.82 -1.41
CA ALA A 64 -12.33 6.76 -1.96
C ALA A 64 -11.98 8.13 -2.55
N ALA A 65 -10.94 8.77 -2.02
CA ALA A 65 -10.46 10.05 -2.53
C ALA A 65 -9.17 9.86 -3.34
N VAL A 66 -9.14 10.47 -4.53
CA VAL A 66 -8.04 10.38 -5.47
C VAL A 66 -7.54 11.79 -5.78
N THR A 67 -6.24 12.01 -5.62
CA THR A 67 -5.59 13.25 -6.06
C THR A 67 -4.40 12.97 -6.95
N GLU A 68 -4.21 13.78 -7.98
CA GLU A 68 -3.08 13.73 -8.91
C GLU A 68 -2.35 15.08 -8.85
N ASN A 69 -1.08 15.05 -8.48
CA ASN A 69 -0.23 16.23 -8.33
C ASN A 69 -0.80 17.29 -7.35
N GLY A 70 -1.50 16.82 -6.31
CA GLY A 70 -2.10 17.67 -5.28
C GLY A 70 -3.52 18.15 -5.59
N GLU A 71 -4.01 17.92 -6.81
CA GLU A 71 -5.35 18.32 -7.24
C GLU A 71 -6.33 17.13 -7.27
N PRO A 72 -7.63 17.35 -7.05
CA PRO A 72 -8.64 16.31 -7.20
C PRO A 72 -8.64 15.64 -8.58
N ALA A 73 -8.60 14.31 -8.60
CA ALA A 73 -8.61 13.53 -9.84
C ALA A 73 -10.03 13.07 -10.17
N PHE A 74 -10.72 13.82 -11.03
CA PHE A 74 -12.07 13.51 -11.49
C PHE A 74 -12.09 12.42 -12.59
N ASN A 75 -13.25 11.78 -12.78
CA ASN A 75 -13.47 10.78 -13.82
C ASN A 75 -12.52 9.57 -13.74
N ARG A 76 -12.11 9.19 -12.53
CA ARG A 76 -11.32 7.98 -12.26
C ARG A 76 -12.24 6.85 -11.79
N THR A 77 -12.12 5.67 -12.39
CA THR A 77 -12.90 4.50 -11.95
C THR A 77 -12.25 3.87 -10.71
N VAL A 78 -13.05 3.68 -9.66
CA VAL A 78 -12.66 2.95 -8.45
C VAL A 78 -13.53 1.69 -8.33
N TYR A 79 -12.89 0.53 -8.21
CA TYR A 79 -13.55 -0.75 -7.97
C TYR A 79 -13.58 -1.04 -6.48
N PHE A 80 -14.78 -1.06 -5.90
CA PHE A 80 -15.03 -1.46 -4.54
C PHE A 80 -15.34 -2.96 -4.47
N THR A 81 -14.80 -3.64 -3.47
CA THR A 81 -15.03 -5.06 -3.19
C THR A 81 -15.18 -5.26 -1.69
N ILE A 82 -16.24 -5.94 -1.26
CA ILE A 82 -16.30 -6.51 0.08
C ILE A 82 -15.40 -7.75 0.05
N ALA A 83 -14.20 -7.61 0.60
CA ALA A 83 -13.16 -8.62 0.54
C ALA A 83 -13.37 -9.73 1.58
N ASP A 84 -14.00 -9.39 2.70
CA ASP A 84 -14.35 -10.31 3.77
C ASP A 84 -15.50 -9.75 4.63
N GLY A 85 -16.23 -10.63 5.31
CA GLY A 85 -17.34 -10.30 6.19
C GLY A 85 -18.71 -10.13 5.50
N PRO A 86 -19.77 -9.89 6.29
CA PRO A 86 -21.13 -9.75 5.79
C PRO A 86 -21.36 -8.40 5.12
N GLY A 87 -22.51 -8.24 4.47
CA GLY A 87 -22.99 -6.98 3.90
C GLY A 87 -22.90 -6.92 2.38
N GLU A 88 -23.39 -5.81 1.84
CA GLU A 88 -23.60 -5.63 0.41
C GLU A 88 -23.50 -4.16 -0.01
N PHE A 89 -23.17 -3.95 -1.27
CA PHE A 89 -23.35 -2.70 -2.01
C PHE A 89 -24.72 -2.69 -2.69
N PRO A 90 -25.14 -1.57 -3.33
CA PRO A 90 -26.42 -1.49 -4.02
C PRO A 90 -26.62 -2.64 -5.02
N ASN A 91 -27.87 -3.08 -5.16
CA ASN A 91 -28.27 -4.25 -5.96
C ASN A 91 -27.72 -5.59 -5.45
N PHE A 92 -27.56 -5.74 -4.12
CA PHE A 92 -27.15 -6.99 -3.46
C PHE A 92 -25.79 -7.51 -3.96
N SER A 93 -24.87 -6.60 -4.30
CA SER A 93 -23.57 -6.96 -4.88
C SER A 93 -22.45 -6.87 -3.86
N GLN A 94 -21.44 -7.74 -3.97
CA GLN A 94 -20.18 -7.59 -3.22
C GLN A 94 -19.12 -6.76 -3.96
N ARG A 95 -19.42 -6.33 -5.20
CA ARG A 95 -18.52 -5.53 -6.02
C ARG A 95 -19.26 -4.42 -6.74
N ALA A 96 -18.63 -3.27 -6.85
CA ALA A 96 -19.18 -2.14 -7.59
C ALA A 96 -18.06 -1.29 -8.18
N ALA A 97 -18.33 -0.63 -9.31
CA ALA A 97 -17.45 0.37 -9.88
C ALA A 97 -18.12 1.74 -9.74
N VAL A 98 -17.39 2.72 -9.22
CA VAL A 98 -17.85 4.10 -9.08
C VAL A 98 -16.78 5.03 -9.63
N THR A 99 -17.20 6.00 -10.42
CA THR A 99 -16.32 7.02 -10.97
C THR A 99 -16.22 8.21 -10.02
N THR A 100 -15.02 8.74 -9.81
CA THR A 100 -14.81 9.93 -8.98
C THR A 100 -15.49 11.16 -9.58
N ASP A 101 -16.08 11.97 -8.71
CA ASP A 101 -16.71 13.24 -9.05
C ASP A 101 -15.68 14.36 -9.26
N TRP A 102 -16.15 15.60 -9.34
CA TRP A 102 -15.30 16.79 -9.50
C TRP A 102 -14.41 17.10 -8.28
N ASN A 103 -14.72 16.53 -7.10
CA ASN A 103 -13.88 16.57 -5.90
C ASN A 103 -12.87 15.42 -5.85
N GLY A 104 -12.82 14.58 -6.89
CA GLY A 104 -11.95 13.40 -6.90
C GLY A 104 -12.42 12.32 -5.92
N VAL A 105 -13.71 12.32 -5.54
CA VAL A 105 -14.28 11.37 -4.58
C VAL A 105 -15.21 10.39 -5.28
N ALA A 106 -14.99 9.10 -5.07
CA ALA A 106 -15.93 8.03 -5.40
C ALA A 106 -16.58 7.54 -4.10
N SER A 107 -17.91 7.61 -4.02
CA SER A 107 -18.68 7.29 -2.81
C SER A 107 -19.67 6.18 -3.08
N ILE A 108 -19.75 5.20 -2.17
CA ILE A 108 -20.70 4.08 -2.25
C ILE A 108 -21.28 3.75 -0.88
N ALA A 109 -22.58 3.43 -0.85
CA ALA A 109 -23.24 2.94 0.36
C ALA A 109 -22.94 1.45 0.55
N TYR A 110 -22.37 1.12 1.71
CA TYR A 110 -22.33 -0.23 2.25
C TYR A 110 -23.54 -0.45 3.15
N THR A 111 -24.19 -1.60 3.00
CA THR A 111 -25.32 -2.04 3.82
C THR A 111 -24.92 -3.28 4.61
N GLY A 112 -24.96 -3.18 5.94
CA GLY A 112 -24.59 -4.26 6.85
C GLY A 112 -25.73 -5.26 7.12
N PRO A 113 -25.44 -6.32 7.89
CA PRO A 113 -26.43 -7.30 8.32
C PRO A 113 -27.42 -6.72 9.34
N THR A 114 -28.61 -7.30 9.40
CA THR A 114 -29.55 -7.17 10.49
C THR A 114 -29.12 -8.02 11.69
N LYS A 115 -29.73 -7.80 12.85
CA LYS A 115 -29.49 -8.61 14.05
C LYS A 115 -29.94 -10.08 13.94
N PHE A 116 -30.63 -10.45 12.88
CA PHE A 116 -31.07 -11.83 12.63
C PHE A 116 -30.12 -12.61 11.70
N GLU A 117 -29.11 -11.94 11.14
CA GLU A 117 -28.14 -12.53 10.20
C GLU A 117 -26.77 -12.80 10.84
N ILE A 118 -26.54 -12.30 12.06
CA ILE A 118 -25.34 -12.52 12.85
C ILE A 118 -25.73 -12.81 14.31
N ASP A 119 -24.86 -13.50 15.04
CA ASP A 119 -25.05 -13.93 16.43
C ASP A 119 -23.97 -13.39 17.39
N SER A 120 -22.99 -12.65 16.88
CA SER A 120 -21.96 -11.97 17.65
C SER A 120 -21.40 -10.76 16.89
N ASP A 121 -20.62 -9.93 17.58
CA ASP A 121 -19.83 -8.88 16.95
C ASP A 121 -18.96 -9.46 15.82
N THR A 122 -18.84 -8.71 14.73
CA THR A 122 -18.07 -9.10 13.55
C THR A 122 -17.54 -7.87 12.82
N SER A 123 -16.94 -8.05 11.65
CA SER A 123 -16.44 -6.97 10.82
C SER A 123 -16.58 -7.27 9.34
N ALA A 124 -16.67 -6.23 8.53
CA ALA A 124 -16.53 -6.32 7.07
C ALA A 124 -15.27 -5.57 6.63
N THR A 125 -14.48 -6.18 5.74
CA THR A 125 -13.32 -5.55 5.12
C THR A 125 -13.70 -5.13 3.71
N VAL A 126 -13.68 -3.82 3.46
CA VAL A 126 -13.91 -3.25 2.13
C VAL A 126 -12.58 -2.86 1.52
N MET A 127 -12.30 -3.37 0.33
CA MET A 127 -11.18 -2.97 -0.51
C MET A 127 -11.67 -2.01 -1.59
N ALA A 128 -10.93 -0.94 -1.84
CA ALA A 128 -11.08 -0.11 -3.03
C ALA A 128 -9.79 -0.20 -3.86
N GLN A 129 -9.93 -0.42 -5.16
CA GLN A 129 -8.83 -0.45 -6.11
C GLN A 129 -9.05 0.61 -7.19
N LEU A 130 -8.06 1.47 -7.37
CA LEU A 130 -8.08 2.51 -8.40
C LEU A 130 -7.71 1.90 -9.76
N GLU A 131 -8.50 2.19 -10.80
CA GLU A 131 -8.13 1.86 -12.17
C GLU A 131 -6.95 2.74 -12.62
N THR A 132 -5.86 2.12 -13.06
CA THR A 132 -4.70 2.82 -13.60
C THR A 132 -4.17 2.14 -14.85
N SER A 133 -3.44 2.88 -15.68
CA SER A 133 -2.67 2.34 -16.80
C SER A 133 -1.26 1.87 -16.38
N SER A 134 -0.92 2.01 -15.10
CA SER A 134 0.35 1.56 -14.53
C SER A 134 0.30 0.05 -14.25
N PRO A 135 1.41 -0.68 -14.37
CA PRO A 135 1.49 -2.07 -13.91
C PRO A 135 1.36 -2.20 -12.39
N GLN A 136 1.40 -1.10 -11.64
CA GLN A 136 1.26 -1.11 -10.18
C GLN A 136 -0.21 -1.16 -9.75
N ILE A 137 -0.49 -2.04 -8.79
CA ILE A 137 -1.80 -2.10 -8.12
C ILE A 137 -1.85 -1.01 -7.05
N ILE A 138 -2.87 -0.16 -7.12
CA ILE A 138 -3.12 0.89 -6.14
C ILE A 138 -4.45 0.57 -5.47
N ALA A 139 -4.37 -0.01 -4.27
CA ALA A 139 -5.53 -0.43 -3.50
C ALA A 139 -5.40 -0.04 -2.04
N LYS A 140 -6.54 0.16 -1.39
CA LYS A 140 -6.67 0.44 0.05
C LYS A 140 -7.78 -0.41 0.63
N THR A 141 -7.69 -0.68 1.93
CA THR A 141 -8.70 -1.41 2.67
C THR A 141 -9.18 -0.57 3.84
N VAL A 142 -10.47 -0.66 4.15
CA VAL A 142 -11.08 -0.10 5.35
C VAL A 142 -11.90 -1.20 6.02
N VAL A 143 -11.89 -1.21 7.35
CA VAL A 143 -12.68 -2.14 8.15
C VAL A 143 -13.88 -1.41 8.72
N ILE A 144 -15.04 -2.05 8.61
CA ILE A 144 -16.27 -1.62 9.25
C ILE A 144 -16.53 -2.59 10.40
N THR A 145 -16.50 -2.09 11.63
CA THR A 145 -16.86 -2.90 12.81
C THR A 145 -18.38 -2.99 12.91
N ILE A 146 -18.90 -4.20 13.13
CA ILE A 146 -20.32 -4.51 13.16
C ILE A 146 -20.64 -5.07 14.54
N LEU A 147 -21.36 -4.28 15.33
CA LEU A 147 -21.75 -4.66 16.69
C LEU A 147 -23.10 -5.38 16.67
N PHE A 148 -23.15 -6.51 17.35
CA PHE A 148 -24.38 -7.26 17.57
C PHE A 148 -25.27 -6.54 18.59
N SER A 149 -26.56 -6.43 18.26
CA SER A 149 -27.59 -5.98 19.21
C SER A 149 -28.46 -7.18 19.57
N GLU A 150 -28.62 -7.41 20.87
CA GLU A 150 -29.58 -8.37 21.43
C GLU A 150 -31.04 -8.01 21.05
#